data_AF-A0A7Y6QUJ7-F1
#
_entry.id   AF-A0A7Y6QUJ7-F1
#
_cell.length_a   1.000
_cell.length_b   1.000
_cell.length_c   1.000
_cell.angle_alpha   90.00
_cell.angle_beta   90.00
_cell.angle_gamma   90.00
#
_symmetry.space_group_name_H-M   'P 1'
#
loop_
_entity.id
_entity.type
_entity.pdbx_description
1 polymer ?
#
loop_
_entity_poly.entity_id
_entity_poly.type
_entity_poly.pdbx_seq_one_letter_code
_entity_poly.pdbx_strand_id
1 'polypeptide(L)' 'MADLKELWAEIRPKLKKDVEQAEFIESKLQEAFFAFDAKEKAAGSKAILMIYNLDVKKLR' A
#
# COMPACT_ATOMS: atom_id res chain seq x y z
N MET A 1 8.65 -1.22 9.46
CA MET A 1 8.31 -0.41 8.26
C MET A 1 9.12 -0.85 7.05
N ALA A 2 10.43 -1.10 7.20
CA ALA A 2 11.26 -1.70 6.15
C ALA A 2 10.64 -3.00 5.60
N ASP A 3 10.21 -3.90 6.49
CA ASP A 3 9.59 -5.18 6.10
C ASP A 3 8.40 -5.02 5.13
N LEU A 4 7.55 -4.00 5.34
CA LEU A 4 6.39 -3.78 4.47
C LEU A 4 6.80 -3.18 3.11
N LYS A 5 7.82 -2.32 3.09
CA LYS A 5 8.36 -1.76 1.84
C LYS A 5 9.05 -2.84 1.01
N GLU A 6 9.79 -3.73 1.66
CA GLU A 6 10.45 -4.86 1.01
C GLU A 6 9.44 -5.85 0.45
N LEU A 7 8.42 -6.24 1.23
CA LEU A 7 7.33 -7.10 0.75
C LEU A 7 6.59 -6.48 -0.44
N TRP A 8 6.32 -5.16 -0.41
CA TRP A 8 5.70 -4.48 -1.54
C TRP A 8 6.60 -4.48 -2.78
N ALA A 9 7.90 -4.24 -2.63
CA ALA A 9 8.86 -4.29 -3.73
C ALA A 9 8.95 -5.69 -4.39
N GLU A 10 8.74 -6.76 -3.62
CA GLU A 10 8.67 -8.13 -4.16
C GLU A 10 7.35 -8.46 -4.87
N ILE A 11 6.23 -7.91 -4.39
CA ILE A 11 4.88 -8.20 -4.91
C ILE A 11 4.57 -7.35 -6.14
N ARG A 12 4.90 -6.05 -6.13
CA ARG A 12 4.62 -5.10 -7.21
C ARG A 12 4.98 -5.62 -8.61
N PRO A 13 6.20 -6.15 -8.88
CA PRO A 13 6.55 -6.62 -10.23
C PRO A 13 5.78 -7.87 -10.68
N LYS A 14 5.08 -8.56 -9.76
CA LYS A 14 4.22 -9.70 -10.08
C LYS A 14 2.81 -9.26 -10.52
N LEU A 15 2.39 -8.03 -10.19
CA LEU A 15 1.11 -7.44 -10.60
C LEU A 15 1.24 -6.89 -12.02
N LYS A 16 1.04 -7.74 -13.03
CA LYS A 16 1.26 -7.38 -14.44
C LYS A 16 0.00 -6.88 -15.15
N LYS A 17 -1.18 -7.17 -14.60
CA LYS A 17 -2.46 -6.75 -15.19
C LYS A 17 -3.05 -5.55 -14.47
N ASP A 18 -2.92 -5.55 -13.15
CA ASP A 18 -3.54 -4.55 -12.28
C ASP A 18 -2.57 -3.39 -11.96
N VAL A 19 -2.01 -2.78 -13.00
CA VAL A 19 -0.97 -1.74 -12.87
C VAL A 19 -1.51 -0.49 -12.18
N GLU A 20 -2.74 -0.05 -12.53
CA GLU A 20 -3.39 1.11 -11.89
C GLU A 20 -3.65 0.87 -10.40
N GLN A 21 -4.09 -0.35 -10.05
CA GLN A 21 -4.28 -0.73 -8.65
C GLN A 21 -2.95 -0.83 -7.91
N ALA A 22 -1.88 -1.31 -8.57
CA ALA A 22 -0.54 -1.32 -7.99
C ALA A 22 -0.05 0.11 -7.71
N GLU A 23 -0.23 1.06 -8.63
CA GLU A 23 0.11 2.46 -8.41
C GLU A 23 -0.70 3.08 -7.26
N PHE A 24 -2.00 2.76 -7.19
CA PHE A 24 -2.85 3.19 -6.08
C PHE A 24 -2.34 2.66 -4.73
N ILE A 25 -2.01 1.37 -4.65
CA ILE A 25 -1.49 0.76 -3.42
C ILE A 25 -0.17 1.41 -3.00
N GLU A 26 0.73 1.67 -3.95
CA GLU A 26 2.00 2.34 -3.66
C GLU A 26 1.80 3.75 -3.13
N SER A 27 0.90 4.52 -3.74
CA SER A 27 0.53 5.86 -3.26
C SER A 27 -0.03 5.80 -1.84
N LYS A 28 -0.91 4.85 -1.54
CA LYS A 28 -1.50 4.69 -0.20
C LYS A 28 -0.50 4.17 0.83
N LEU A 29 0.44 3.31 0.45
CA LEU A 29 1.53 2.89 1.32
C LEU A 29 2.43 4.06 1.67
N GLN A 30 2.79 4.90 0.70
CA GLN A 30 3.54 6.13 0.96
C GLN A 30 2.78 7.06 1.91
N GLU A 31 1.50 7.33 1.64
CA GLU A 31 0.64 8.15 2.51
C GLU A 31 0.59 7.59 3.94
N ALA A 32 0.42 6.27 4.08
CA ALA A 32 0.44 5.62 5.38
C ALA A 32 1.80 5.80 6.08
N PHE A 33 2.90 5.64 5.35
CA PHE A 33 4.23 5.79 5.93
C PHE A 33 4.50 7.21 6.41
N PHE A 34 4.18 8.22 5.60
CA PHE A 34 4.30 9.63 5.99
C PHE A 34 3.44 9.94 7.22
N ALA A 35 2.18 9.47 7.24
CA ALA A 35 1.28 9.72 8.36
C ALA A 35 1.79 9.07 9.66
N PHE A 36 2.29 7.83 9.60
CA PHE A 36 2.86 7.17 10.78
C PHE A 36 4.15 7.84 11.27
N ASP A 37 5.01 8.30 10.35
CA ASP A 37 6.23 9.04 10.70
C ASP A 37 5.90 10.39 11.37
N ALA A 38 4.86 11.07 10.88
CA ALA A 38 4.29 12.28 11.48
C ALA A 38 3.48 12.04 12.77
N LYS A 39 3.38 10.80 13.26
CA LYS A 39 2.54 10.37 14.40
C LYS A 39 1.02 10.55 14.21
N GLU A 40 0.58 10.80 12.98
CA GLU A 40 -0.81 10.93 12.55
C GLU A 40 -1.45 9.55 12.29
N LYS A 41 -1.69 8.79 13.38
CA LYS A 41 -2.16 7.40 13.31
C LYS A 41 -3.48 7.21 12.57
N ALA A 42 -4.41 8.17 12.66
CA ALA A 42 -5.72 8.08 12.03
C ALA A 42 -5.61 8.12 10.49
N ALA A 43 -4.81 9.05 9.96
CA ALA A 43 -4.53 9.16 8.54
C ALA A 43 -3.80 7.91 8.02
N GLY A 44 -2.79 7.43 8.78
CA GLY A 44 -2.07 6.20 8.43
C GLY A 44 -2.98 4.98 8.35
N SER A 45 -3.85 4.81 9.33
CA SER A 45 -4.80 3.68 9.38
C SER A 45 -5.83 3.76 8.25
N LYS A 46 -6.31 4.96 7.91
CA LYS A 46 -7.25 5.18 6.80
C LYS A 46 -6.63 4.78 5.46
N ALA A 47 -5.38 5.14 5.20
CA ALA A 47 -4.69 4.77 3.96
C ALA A 47 -4.52 3.24 3.84
N ILE A 48 -4.18 2.55 4.94
CA ILE A 48 -4.10 1.08 4.95
C ILE A 48 -5.47 0.42 4.73
N LEU A 49 -6.54 0.96 5.31
CA LEU A 49 -7.90 0.45 5.08
C LEU A 49 -8.35 0.60 3.61
N MET A 50 -7.94 1.67 2.93
CA MET A 50 -8.21 1.83 1.49
C MET A 50 -7.54 0.74 0.65
N ILE A 51 -6.33 0.33 1.03
CA ILE A 51 -5.64 -0.81 0.40
C ILE A 51 -6.41 -2.11 0.69
N TYR A 52 -6.78 -2.35 1.95
CA TYR A 52 -7.53 -3.57 2.33
C TYR A 52 -8.86 -3.71 1.58
N ASN A 53 -9.59 -2.61 1.42
CA ASN A 53 -10.88 -2.58 0.70
C ASN A 53 -10.76 -2.84 -0.81
N LEU A 54 -9.55 -2.77 -1.36
CA LEU A 54 -9.28 -3.06 -2.77
C LEU A 54 -9.22 -4.57 -3.07
N ASP A 55 -9.42 -5.42 -2.07
CA ASP A 55 -9.38 -6.89 -2.16
C ASP A 55 -8.08 -7.36 -2.83
N VAL A 56 -6.95 -6.88 -2.29
CA VAL A 56 -5.57 -7.06 -2.79
C VAL A 56 -5.24 -8.52 -3.16
N LYS A 57 -5.91 -9.49 -2.53
CA LYS A 57 -5.76 -10.92 -2.80
C LYS A 57 -6.19 -11.33 -4.21
N LYS A 58 -6.96 -10.51 -4.91
CA LYS A 58 -7.45 -10.77 -6.27
C LYS A 58 -6.56 -10.19 -7.37
N LEU A 59 -5.61 -9.33 -7.03
CA LEU A 59 -4.72 -8.66 -8.00
C LEU A 59 -3.75 -9.66 -8.65
N ARG A 60 -3.46 -9.49 -9.95
CA ARG A 60 -2.66 -10.42 -10.77
C ARG A 60 -1.69 -9.74 -11.75
#